data_AF-A0A507QQM0-F1
#
_entry.id   AF-A0A507QQM0-F1
#
_cell.length_a   1.000
_cell.length_b   1.000
_cell.length_c   1.000
_cell.angle_alpha   90.00
_cell.angle_beta   90.00
_cell.angle_gamma   90.00
#
_symmetry.space_group_name_H-M   'P 1'
#
loop_
_entity.id
_entity.type
_entity.pdbx_description
1 polymer ?
#
loop_
_entity_poly.entity_id
_entity_poly.type
_entity_poly.pdbx_seq_one_letter_code
_entity_poly.pdbx_strand_id
1 'polypeptide(L)'
;MLDFEYPTAPAVLSVAFLAFLLILPVFKGLPKSVKIPRLNYITKNNDTTEIVSLMVYPIKSCRGIKLSKTTLRSQGLDLDRRWMLVDAATKQFLTIRQIPEMTLINTGLNDDGEFLLLSVSG
;
A
#
# COMPACT_ATOMS: atom_id res chain seq x y z
N MET A 1 -1.06 -14.68 70.59
CA MET A 1 0.00 -15.52 70.00
C MET A 1 -0.63 -16.38 68.92
N LEU A 2 -0.79 -15.80 67.73
CA LEU A 2 -1.08 -16.49 66.46
C LEU A 2 -0.56 -15.54 65.37
N ASP A 3 0.72 -15.68 65.04
CA ASP A 3 1.36 -14.93 63.96
C ASP A 3 1.15 -15.73 62.67
N PHE A 4 0.14 -15.33 61.88
CA PHE A 4 -0.11 -15.89 60.56
C PHE A 4 0.93 -15.32 59.60
N GLU A 5 2.01 -16.07 59.40
CA GLU A 5 3.13 -15.71 58.52
C GLU A 5 2.64 -15.76 57.06
N TYR A 6 2.40 -14.59 56.47
CA TYR A 6 2.01 -14.46 55.07
C TYR A 6 3.16 -14.92 54.17
N PRO A 7 2.91 -15.82 53.20
CA PRO A 7 3.95 -16.32 52.32
C PRO A 7 4.56 -15.17 51.52
N THR A 8 5.89 -15.11 51.49
CA THR A 8 6.67 -14.12 50.76
C THR A 8 6.15 -13.95 49.33
N ALA A 9 5.94 -12.71 48.89
CA ALA A 9 5.40 -12.31 47.59
C ALA A 9 5.79 -13.18 46.36
N PRO A 10 7.04 -13.65 46.18
CA PRO A 10 7.39 -14.50 45.03
C PRO A 10 6.68 -15.87 45.00
N ALA A 11 6.35 -16.44 46.17
CA ALA A 11 5.69 -17.74 46.24
C ALA A 11 4.21 -17.67 45.84
N VAL A 12 3.53 -16.55 46.14
CA VAL A 12 2.14 -16.33 45.74
C VAL A 12 2.07 -16.06 44.24
N LEU A 13 3.03 -15.30 43.70
CA LEU A 13 3.15 -15.03 42.27
C LEU A 13 3.43 -16.30 41.46
N SER A 14 4.29 -17.20 41.94
CA SER A 14 4.59 -18.45 41.24
C SER A 14 3.39 -19.39 41.20
N VAL A 15 2.65 -19.51 42.32
CA VAL A 15 1.43 -20.32 42.38
C VAL A 15 0.32 -19.73 41.53
N ALA A 16 0.15 -18.39 41.53
CA ALA A 16 -0.82 -17.71 40.66
C ALA A 16 -0.47 -17.87 39.17
N PHE A 17 0.82 -17.82 38.81
CA PHE A 17 1.28 -18.01 37.43
C PHE A 17 1.09 -19.46 36.95
N LEU A 18 1.34 -20.45 37.82
CA LEU A 18 1.08 -21.85 37.51
C LEU A 18 -0.42 -22.13 37.36
N ALA A 19 -1.25 -21.55 38.24
CA ALA A 19 -2.70 -21.65 38.13
C ALA A 19 -3.21 -20.97 36.85
N PHE A 20 -2.64 -19.82 36.47
CA PHE A 20 -2.98 -19.12 35.23
C PHE A 20 -2.59 -19.96 34.00
N LEU A 21 -1.42 -20.60 33.99
CA LEU A 21 -1.01 -21.53 32.92
C LEU A 21 -1.93 -22.75 32.81
N LEU A 22 -2.46 -23.25 33.93
CA LEU A 22 -3.40 -24.37 33.96
C LEU A 22 -4.81 -23.99 33.46
N ILE A 23 -5.20 -22.72 33.58
CA ILE A 23 -6.54 -22.21 33.18
C ILE A 23 -6.53 -21.63 31.76
N LEU A 24 -5.35 -21.31 31.19
CA LEU A 24 -5.27 -20.89 29.78
C LEU A 24 -5.94 -21.96 28.90
N PRO A 25 -7.05 -21.66 28.22
CA PRO A 25 -7.65 -22.60 27.31
C PRO A 25 -6.60 -22.83 26.22
N VAL A 26 -6.10 -24.07 26.12
CA VAL A 26 -5.26 -24.46 24.98
C VAL A 26 -6.13 -24.22 23.76
N PHE A 27 -5.92 -23.07 23.09
CA PHE A 27 -6.62 -22.65 21.89
C PHE A 27 -6.28 -23.67 20.80
N LYS A 28 -6.96 -24.82 20.82
CA LYS A 28 -6.92 -25.86 19.79
C LYS A 28 -7.76 -25.36 18.62
N GLY A 29 -7.25 -24.32 17.98
CA GLY A 29 -7.88 -23.61 16.90
C GLY A 29 -6.86 -22.83 16.10
N LEU A 30 -5.68 -23.40 15.83
CA LEU A 30 -4.85 -22.89 14.75
C LEU A 30 -5.71 -22.97 13.47
N PRO A 31 -5.85 -21.89 12.69
CA PRO A 31 -6.56 -21.95 11.42
C PRO A 31 -5.89 -23.04 10.59
N LYS A 32 -6.68 -24.03 10.15
CA LYS A 32 -6.20 -25.05 9.21
C LYS A 32 -5.57 -24.29 8.05
N SER A 33 -4.28 -24.54 7.82
CA SER A 33 -3.52 -23.99 6.70
C SER A 33 -4.40 -24.03 5.45
N VAL A 34 -4.89 -22.86 5.03
CA VAL A 34 -5.58 -22.74 3.75
C VAL A 34 -4.55 -23.22 2.73
N LYS A 35 -4.83 -24.35 2.06
CA LYS A 35 -4.00 -24.82 0.96
C LYS A 35 -4.20 -23.82 -0.17
N ILE A 36 -3.43 -22.75 -0.14
CA ILE A 36 -3.33 -21.82 -1.25
C ILE A 36 -2.87 -22.69 -2.43
N PRO A 37 -3.65 -22.78 -3.53
CA PRO A 37 -3.20 -23.50 -4.70
C PRO A 37 -1.83 -22.98 -5.08
N ARG A 38 -0.87 -23.90 -5.15
CA ARG A 38 0.55 -23.65 -5.41
C ARG A 38 0.69 -22.53 -6.44
N LEU A 39 1.36 -21.45 -6.03
CA LEU A 39 1.85 -20.36 -6.86
C LEU A 39 2.96 -20.88 -7.82
N ASN A 40 2.70 -21.97 -8.54
CA ASN A 40 3.63 -22.62 -9.44
C ASN A 40 3.59 -22.02 -10.86
N TYR A 41 2.73 -21.02 -11.09
CA TYR A 41 2.67 -20.35 -12.39
C TYR A 41 3.86 -19.41 -12.61
N ILE A 42 4.48 -18.91 -11.54
CA ILE A 42 5.58 -17.94 -11.65
C ILE A 42 6.95 -18.61 -11.88
N THR A 43 7.12 -19.90 -11.55
CA THR A 43 8.45 -20.53 -11.49
C THR A 43 8.75 -21.52 -12.62
N LYS A 44 7.98 -21.55 -13.71
CA LYS A 44 8.25 -22.44 -14.85
C LYS A 44 8.30 -21.69 -16.18
N ASN A 45 9.15 -20.68 -16.26
CA ASN A 45 9.71 -20.25 -17.53
C ASN A 45 11.04 -19.53 -17.29
N ASN A 46 12.09 -19.90 -18.04
CA ASN A 46 13.35 -19.14 -18.09
C ASN A 46 13.23 -17.92 -19.02
N ASP A 47 12.00 -17.55 -19.39
CA ASP A 47 11.73 -16.43 -20.27
C ASP A 47 11.99 -15.13 -19.50
N THR A 48 13.04 -14.43 -19.90
CA THR A 48 13.35 -13.10 -19.40
C THR A 48 12.23 -12.14 -19.80
N THR A 49 11.62 -11.48 -18.83
CA THR A 49 10.66 -10.39 -19.08
C THR A 49 11.41 -9.07 -19.13
N GLU A 50 11.10 -8.25 -20.14
CA GLU A 50 11.68 -6.91 -20.31
C GLU A 50 10.60 -5.82 -20.18
N ILE A 51 10.96 -4.71 -19.55
CA ILE A 51 10.11 -3.50 -19.49
C ILE A 51 10.30 -2.70 -20.78
N VAL A 52 9.31 -2.73 -21.66
CA VAL A 52 9.34 -1.98 -22.94
C VAL A 52 9.11 -0.47 -22.78
N SER A 53 8.41 -0.05 -21.72
CA SER A 53 8.19 1.37 -21.42
C SER A 53 7.75 1.58 -19.97
N LEU A 54 8.12 2.73 -19.41
CA LEU A 54 7.59 3.26 -18.16
C LEU A 54 6.79 4.52 -18.47
N MET A 55 5.54 4.58 -17.99
CA MET A 55 4.70 5.76 -18.11
C MET A 55 4.07 6.10 -16.76
N VAL A 56 3.93 7.39 -16.50
CA VAL A 56 3.22 7.93 -15.34
C VAL A 56 2.20 8.96 -15.79
N TYR A 57 1.15 9.13 -14.99
CA TYR A 57 0.07 10.08 -15.26
C TYR A 57 0.01 11.11 -14.12
N PRO A 58 0.80 12.20 -14.16
CA PRO A 58 0.90 13.14 -13.04
C PRO A 58 -0.45 13.66 -12.56
N ILE A 59 -1.30 14.09 -13.50
CA ILE A 59 -2.67 14.52 -13.24
C ILE A 59 -3.63 13.40 -13.65
N LYS A 60 -4.53 13.01 -12.73
CA LYS A 60 -5.61 12.08 -13.02
C LYS A 60 -6.36 12.53 -14.27
N SER A 61 -6.60 11.58 -15.18
CA SER A 61 -7.39 11.79 -16.40
C SER A 61 -6.75 12.66 -17.50
N CYS A 62 -5.51 13.13 -17.33
CA CYS A 62 -4.77 13.84 -18.38
C CYS A 62 -3.76 12.92 -19.11
N ARG A 63 -3.04 13.47 -20.10
CA ARG A 63 -2.00 12.74 -20.84
C ARG A 63 -0.85 12.35 -19.91
N GLY A 64 -0.37 11.12 -20.02
CA GLY A 64 0.80 10.65 -19.30
C GLY A 64 2.12 11.01 -20.00
N ILE A 65 3.22 10.87 -19.26
CA ILE A 65 4.59 11.05 -19.74
C ILE A 65 5.37 9.75 -19.68
N LYS A 66 6.25 9.54 -20.65
CA LYS A 66 7.18 8.41 -20.68
C LYS A 66 8.43 8.74 -19.87
N LEU A 67 8.88 7.79 -19.07
CA LEU A 67 10.09 7.90 -18.26
C LEU A 67 11.12 6.83 -18.66
N SER A 68 12.40 7.14 -18.48
CA SER A 68 13.49 6.16 -18.61
C SER A 68 13.72 5.38 -17.32
N LYS A 69 13.44 5.99 -16.18
CA LYS A 69 13.54 5.42 -14.83
C LYS A 69 12.55 6.10 -13.90
N THR A 70 12.23 5.45 -12.79
CA THR A 70 11.40 6.03 -11.73
C THR A 70 11.70 5.34 -10.39
N THR A 71 11.22 5.90 -9.29
CA THR A 71 11.30 5.31 -7.96
C THR A 71 9.98 4.63 -7.63
N LEU A 72 10.01 3.35 -7.27
CA LEU A 72 8.85 2.66 -6.74
C LEU A 72 8.64 3.04 -5.28
N ARG A 73 7.44 3.50 -4.92
CA ARG A 73 7.03 3.85 -3.55
C ARG A 73 5.89 2.95 -3.11
N SER A 74 5.53 3.01 -1.82
CA SER A 74 4.39 2.27 -1.25
C SER A 74 3.07 2.49 -1.97
N GLN A 75 2.88 3.69 -2.54
CA GLN A 75 1.68 4.09 -3.30
C GLN A 75 1.78 3.87 -4.82
N GLY A 76 2.89 3.33 -5.32
CA GLY A 76 3.12 3.14 -6.76
C GLY A 76 4.35 3.90 -7.27
N LEU A 77 4.43 4.09 -8.59
CA LEU A 77 5.51 4.84 -9.21
C LEU A 77 5.50 6.30 -8.73
N ASP A 78 6.68 6.88 -8.54
CA ASP A 78 6.77 8.29 -8.22
C ASP A 78 6.10 9.14 -9.31
N LEU A 79 5.46 10.22 -8.88
CA LEU A 79 4.63 11.11 -9.70
C LEU A 79 3.34 10.51 -10.29
N ASP A 80 3.05 9.21 -10.16
CA ASP A 80 1.79 8.68 -10.71
C ASP A 80 0.57 9.16 -9.91
N ARG A 81 -0.34 9.86 -10.61
CA ARG A 81 -1.65 10.37 -10.13
C ARG A 81 -1.59 11.16 -8.84
N ARG A 82 -0.57 12.03 -8.72
CA ARG A 82 -0.37 12.89 -7.54
C ARG A 82 -1.30 14.10 -7.51
N TRP A 83 -1.89 14.46 -8.65
CA TRP A 83 -2.84 15.57 -8.77
C TRP A 83 -4.16 15.13 -9.40
N MET A 84 -5.20 15.92 -9.15
CA MET A 84 -6.54 15.74 -9.70
C MET A 84 -7.20 17.10 -9.86
N LEU A 85 -7.89 17.30 -10.98
CA LEU A 85 -8.72 18.48 -11.18
C LEU A 85 -10.04 18.31 -10.44
N VAL A 86 -10.45 19.37 -9.75
CA VAL A 86 -11.73 19.43 -9.03
C VAL A 86 -12.49 20.65 -9.51
N ASP A 87 -13.81 20.51 -9.61
CA ASP A 87 -14.68 21.64 -9.85
C ASP A 87 -14.61 22.62 -8.68
N ALA A 88 -14.40 23.91 -8.99
CA ALA A 88 -14.11 24.90 -7.96
C ALA A 88 -15.30 25.19 -7.05
N ALA A 89 -16.53 25.11 -7.56
CA ALA A 89 -17.76 25.43 -6.83
C ALA A 89 -18.25 24.24 -6.01
N THR A 90 -18.38 23.08 -6.65
CA THR A 90 -18.95 21.86 -6.08
C THR A 90 -17.93 20.99 -5.35
N LYS A 91 -16.63 21.25 -5.56
CA LYS A 91 -15.50 20.44 -5.06
C LYS A 91 -15.51 18.98 -5.53
N GLN A 92 -16.30 18.67 -6.56
CA GLN A 92 -16.35 17.33 -7.12
C GLN A 92 -15.13 17.07 -8.01
N PHE A 93 -14.67 15.82 -8.03
CA PHE A 93 -13.58 15.43 -8.90
C PHE A 93 -14.03 15.35 -10.36
N LEU A 94 -13.16 15.79 -11.26
CA LEU A 94 -13.38 15.69 -12.71
C LEU A 94 -12.68 14.45 -13.27
N THR A 95 -13.32 13.80 -14.25
CA THR A 95 -12.77 12.61 -14.90
C THR A 95 -12.97 12.63 -16.41
N ILE A 96 -12.14 11.86 -17.13
CA ILE A 96 -12.30 11.63 -18.57
C ILE A 96 -13.67 11.07 -18.98
N ARG A 97 -14.39 10.40 -18.07
CA ARG A 97 -15.72 9.85 -18.38
C ARG A 97 -16.78 10.94 -18.46
N GLN A 98 -16.54 12.07 -17.80
CA GLN A 98 -17.40 13.25 -17.83
C GLN A 98 -16.91 14.25 -18.89
N ILE A 99 -15.58 14.42 -19.01
CA ILE A 99 -14.92 15.42 -19.87
C ILE A 99 -13.79 14.73 -20.66
N PRO A 100 -14.07 14.11 -21.82
CA PRO A 100 -13.06 13.43 -22.64
C PRO A 100 -11.90 14.33 -23.07
N GLU A 101 -12.14 15.63 -23.20
CA GLU A 101 -11.18 16.67 -23.59
C GLU A 101 -10.04 16.84 -22.58
N MET A 102 -10.18 16.35 -21.34
CA MET A 102 -9.08 16.32 -20.37
C MET A 102 -7.84 15.60 -20.91
N THR A 103 -8.01 14.69 -21.88
CA THR A 103 -6.91 13.99 -22.56
C THR A 103 -6.07 14.87 -23.49
N LEU A 104 -6.55 16.07 -23.85
CA LEU A 104 -5.82 17.08 -24.63
C LEU A 104 -4.83 17.89 -23.78
N ILE A 105 -4.95 17.80 -22.44
CA ILE A 105 -4.01 18.40 -21.51
C ILE A 105 -2.78 17.50 -21.43
N ASN A 106 -1.68 17.98 -22.01
CA ASN A 106 -0.37 17.36 -21.91
C ASN A 106 0.26 17.68 -20.55
N THR A 107 0.96 16.70 -20.00
CA THR A 107 1.81 16.89 -18.83
C THR A 107 3.26 16.73 -19.24
N GLY A 108 4.17 17.39 -18.51
CA GLY A 108 5.61 17.36 -18.70
C GLY A 108 6.31 17.72 -17.40
N LEU A 109 7.61 17.46 -17.33
CA LEU A 109 8.46 17.97 -16.26
C LEU A 109 9.46 18.92 -16.89
N ASN A 110 9.86 19.97 -16.16
CA ASN A 110 11.04 20.74 -16.55
C ASN A 110 12.31 19.89 -16.41
N ASP A 111 13.43 20.41 -16.91
CA ASP A 111 14.70 19.68 -16.96
C ASP A 111 15.17 19.21 -15.56
N ASP A 112 14.95 20.03 -14.53
CA ASP A 112 15.31 19.71 -13.15
C ASP A 112 14.27 18.84 -12.41
N GLY A 113 13.11 18.59 -13.02
CA GLY A 113 12.03 17.79 -12.44
C GLY A 113 11.27 18.45 -11.29
N GLU A 114 11.51 19.73 -11.02
CA GLU A 114 10.88 20.49 -9.93
C GLU A 114 9.47 20.99 -10.25
N PHE A 115 9.20 21.27 -11.54
CA PHE A 115 7.95 21.84 -12.00
C PHE A 115 7.21 20.91 -12.94
N LEU A 116 5.90 20.75 -12.69
CA LEU A 116 4.98 20.12 -13.61
C LEU A 116 4.57 21.14 -14.68
N LEU A 117 4.97 20.88 -15.91
CA LEU A 117 4.62 21.68 -17.08
C LEU A 117 3.31 21.17 -17.68
N LEU A 118 2.41 22.09 -17.99
CA LEU A 118 1.12 21.80 -18.61
C LEU A 118 1.00 22.54 -19.94
N SER A 119 0.54 21.85 -20.96
CA SER A 119 0.17 22.46 -22.24
C SER A 119 -1.11 21.83 -22.76
N VAL A 120 -1.84 22.54 -23.61
CA VAL A 120 -3.05 22.03 -24.26
C VAL A 120 -2.79 21.97 -25.75
N SER A 121 -3.02 20.81 -26.33
CA SER A 121 -3.03 20.66 -27.79
C SER A 121 -4.46 20.84 -28.27
N GLY A 122 -4.69 21.89 -29.06
CA GLY A 122 -5.97 22.23 -29.67
C GLY A 122 -5.76 22.95 -30.99
#